data_AF-F2L223-F1
#
_entry.id   AF-F2L223-F1
#
_cell.length_a   1.000
_cell.length_b   1.000
_cell.length_c   1.000
_cell.angle_alpha   90.00
_cell.angle_beta   90.00
_cell.angle_gamma   90.00
#
_symmetry.space_group_name_H-M   'P 1'
#
loop_
_entity.id
_entity.type
_entity.pdbx_description
1 polymer ?
#
loop_
_entity_poly.entity_id
_entity_poly.type
_entity_poly.pdbx_seq_one_letter_code
_entity_poly.pdbx_strand_id
1 'polypeptide(L)'
;MFLSDVDKCRCGGEAVEMRVNLLAVLGSDIGLLGEIAAARILPGAARGEAVAMLVEGLLSYERLPAAEPRATSHSGRGYISAFIEGRWPLHKSWFVPSLGPDGYRLFLDPPRGLVRYVGRDDGRFLGILRAGLGELARYVERGTPPEHVVGADFSEEERLVARKLHKLVDGLPEEEQVEILETLRQVDLLFEKDGQLYHVEVKTGLRFKPSKLRRKQMVLEARQKVLGALGLRPALVYITPGENWEVEVRLVEP
;
A
#
# COMPACT_ATOMS: atom_id res chain seq x y z
N MET A 1 11.55 53.87 -21.88
CA MET A 1 11.65 55.33 -21.70
C MET A 1 10.24 55.89 -21.85
N PHE A 2 9.74 56.56 -20.81
CA PHE A 2 8.51 57.39 -20.72
C PHE A 2 7.16 56.65 -20.81
N LEU A 3 6.44 56.47 -19.68
CA LEU A 3 5.39 57.35 -19.07
C LEU A 3 4.15 57.43 -19.99
N SER A 4 2.89 57.27 -19.57
CA SER A 4 2.14 57.44 -18.32
C SER A 4 0.84 56.59 -18.44
N ASP A 5 0.17 56.12 -17.39
CA ASP A 5 -0.74 56.93 -16.57
C ASP A 5 -0.96 56.28 -15.21
N VAL A 6 -0.68 57.07 -14.18
CA VAL A 6 -1.13 56.87 -12.81
C VAL A 6 -2.33 57.79 -12.64
N ASP A 7 -3.50 57.25 -12.33
CA ASP A 7 -4.56 58.05 -11.72
C ASP A 7 -5.11 57.34 -10.48
N LYS A 8 -4.71 57.92 -9.34
CA LYS A 8 -5.39 58.04 -8.04
C LYS A 8 -5.73 56.78 -7.24
N CYS A 9 -4.93 56.62 -6.19
CA CYS A 9 -5.32 56.07 -4.90
C CYS A 9 -6.69 56.58 -4.43
N ARG A 10 -7.58 55.64 -4.10
CA ARG A 10 -8.56 55.81 -3.03
C ARG A 10 -8.21 54.81 -1.93
N CYS A 11 -7.80 55.32 -0.78
CA CYS A 11 -7.57 54.54 0.42
C CYS A 11 -8.91 54.01 0.96
N GLY A 12 -9.12 52.71 0.84
CA GLY A 12 -10.09 51.94 1.61
C GLY A 12 -9.47 50.57 1.78
N GLY A 13 -9.07 50.23 3.02
CA GLY A 13 -8.16 49.13 3.35
C GLY A 13 -8.23 47.96 2.39
N GLU A 14 -7.20 47.83 1.55
CA GLU A 14 -7.06 46.67 0.66
C GLU A 14 -6.87 45.45 1.56
N ALA A 15 -7.88 44.59 1.60
CA ALA A 15 -7.65 43.20 1.97
C ALA A 15 -6.54 42.71 1.04
N VAL A 16 -5.39 42.37 1.60
CA VAL A 16 -4.30 41.76 0.83
C VAL A 16 -4.82 40.41 0.38
N GLU A 17 -5.31 40.35 -0.86
CA GLU A 17 -5.70 39.12 -1.52
C GLU A 17 -4.40 38.34 -1.82
N MET A 18 -3.93 37.58 -0.82
CA MET A 18 -2.82 36.67 -0.99
C MET A 18 -3.29 35.49 -1.84
N ARG A 19 -3.11 35.60 -3.16
CA ARG A 19 -3.27 34.48 -4.09
C ARG A 19 -2.11 33.52 -3.96
N VAL A 20 -2.20 32.61 -3.00
CA VAL A 20 -1.26 31.50 -2.85
C VAL A 20 -1.68 30.37 -3.78
N ASN A 21 -0.81 30.00 -4.71
CA ASN A 21 -0.99 28.78 -5.50
C ASN A 21 -0.70 27.58 -4.60
N LEU A 22 -1.72 27.05 -3.93
CA LEU A 22 -1.64 25.88 -3.07
C LEU A 22 -0.96 24.69 -3.76
N LEU A 23 -1.03 24.57 -5.08
CA LEU A 23 -0.40 23.48 -5.82
C LEU A 23 1.11 23.68 -6.05
N ALA A 24 1.59 24.92 -6.06
CA ALA A 24 3.02 25.21 -6.02
C ALA A 24 3.60 24.96 -4.62
N VAL A 25 2.77 25.04 -3.58
CA VAL A 25 3.13 24.80 -2.18
C VAL A 25 3.07 23.30 -1.84
N LEU A 26 2.03 22.59 -2.32
CA LEU A 26 1.76 21.19 -1.95
C LEU A 26 2.61 20.17 -2.72
N GLY A 27 3.11 20.47 -3.92
CA GLY A 27 4.11 19.63 -4.59
C GLY A 27 3.78 18.12 -4.63
N SER A 28 4.55 17.32 -3.88
CA SER A 28 4.38 15.86 -3.73
C SER A 28 3.05 15.45 -3.12
N ASP A 29 2.46 16.29 -2.26
CA ASP A 29 1.22 15.99 -1.54
C ASP A 29 0.01 15.94 -2.50
N ILE A 30 0.14 16.52 -3.70
CA ILE A 30 -0.86 16.42 -4.77
C ILE A 30 -0.99 14.99 -5.31
N GLY A 31 0.11 14.22 -5.30
CA GLY A 31 0.07 12.80 -5.65
C GLY A 31 -0.81 12.03 -4.67
N LEU A 32 -0.50 12.16 -3.38
CA LEU A 32 -1.24 11.56 -2.28
C LEU A 32 -2.72 12.01 -2.26
N LEU A 33 -3.01 13.30 -2.44
CA LEU A 33 -4.37 13.81 -2.52
C LEU A 33 -5.14 13.23 -3.72
N GLY A 34 -4.45 12.96 -4.82
CA GLY A 34 -5.03 12.26 -5.97
C GLY A 34 -5.41 10.82 -5.65
N GLU A 35 -4.53 10.07 -4.99
CA GLU A 35 -4.82 8.71 -4.54
C GLU A 35 -6.00 8.67 -3.55
N ILE A 36 -6.03 9.61 -2.60
CA ILE A 36 -7.16 9.78 -1.67
C ILE A 36 -8.46 10.10 -2.43
N ALA A 37 -8.42 10.99 -3.42
CA ALA A 37 -9.58 11.32 -4.23
C ALA A 37 -10.02 10.11 -5.09
N ALA A 38 -9.09 9.38 -5.68
CA ALA A 38 -9.36 8.18 -6.46
C ALA A 38 -10.03 7.11 -5.60
N ALA A 39 -9.55 6.88 -4.38
CA ALA A 39 -10.15 5.94 -3.43
C ALA A 39 -11.58 6.32 -3.03
N ARG A 40 -11.93 7.61 -3.05
CA ARG A 40 -13.31 8.08 -2.81
C ARG A 40 -14.23 7.87 -4.03
N ILE A 41 -13.69 8.00 -5.24
CA ILE A 41 -14.44 7.86 -6.50
C ILE A 41 -14.61 6.40 -6.89
N LEU A 42 -13.67 5.55 -6.49
CA LEU A 42 -13.72 4.10 -6.63
C LEU A 42 -14.02 3.48 -5.25
N PRO A 43 -15.27 3.60 -4.76
CA PRO A 43 -15.65 2.98 -3.50
C PRO A 43 -15.38 1.47 -3.59
N GLY A 44 -14.68 0.95 -2.59
CA GLY A 44 -14.25 -0.44 -2.54
C GLY A 44 -12.94 -0.74 -3.29
N ALA A 45 -12.17 0.28 -3.67
CA ALA A 45 -10.80 0.08 -4.13
C ALA A 45 -9.88 -0.35 -2.97
N ALA A 46 -8.98 -1.29 -3.25
CA ALA A 46 -7.98 -1.80 -2.32
C ALA A 46 -6.60 -1.25 -2.65
N ARG A 47 -5.78 -0.92 -1.66
CA ARG A 47 -4.40 -0.46 -1.91
C ARG A 47 -3.52 -1.64 -2.37
N GLY A 48 -2.75 -1.44 -3.43
CA GLY A 48 -1.88 -2.49 -3.99
C GLY A 48 -0.87 -3.02 -2.98
N GLU A 49 -0.19 -2.12 -2.25
CA GLU A 49 0.76 -2.47 -1.18
C GLU A 49 0.12 -3.28 -0.04
N ALA A 50 -1.06 -2.87 0.43
CA ALA A 50 -1.77 -3.58 1.49
C ALA A 50 -2.16 -4.99 1.04
N VAL A 51 -2.66 -5.12 -0.19
CA VAL A 51 -3.01 -6.42 -0.78
C VAL A 51 -1.77 -7.29 -0.96
N ALA A 52 -0.65 -6.74 -1.46
CA ALA A 52 0.60 -7.47 -1.63
C ALA A 52 1.11 -8.02 -0.29
N MET A 53 1.06 -7.22 0.78
CA MET A 53 1.40 -7.65 2.13
C MET A 53 0.49 -8.79 2.60
N LEU A 54 -0.83 -8.66 2.45
CA LEU A 54 -1.75 -9.72 2.85
C LEU A 54 -1.51 -11.03 2.08
N VAL A 55 -1.32 -10.96 0.76
CA VAL A 55 -1.04 -12.14 -0.07
C VAL A 55 0.29 -12.79 0.33
N GLU A 56 1.34 -12.01 0.54
CA GLU A 56 2.63 -12.51 0.99
C GLU A 56 2.53 -13.17 2.37
N GLY A 57 1.75 -12.59 3.29
CA GLY A 57 1.51 -13.16 4.60
C GLY A 57 0.85 -14.54 4.55
N LEU A 58 -0.13 -14.71 3.66
CA LEU A 58 -0.79 -16.00 3.41
C LEU A 58 0.19 -17.04 2.85
N LEU A 59 0.90 -16.71 1.76
CA LEU A 59 1.88 -17.61 1.14
C LEU A 59 2.99 -18.00 2.13
N SER A 60 3.45 -17.03 2.93
CA SER A 60 4.48 -17.26 3.93
C SER A 60 3.98 -18.21 5.02
N TYR A 61 2.74 -18.04 5.49
CA TYR A 61 2.16 -18.92 6.50
C TYR A 61 2.17 -20.39 6.08
N GLU A 62 1.78 -20.67 4.83
CA GLU A 62 1.68 -22.02 4.29
C GLU A 62 3.05 -22.70 4.12
N ARG A 63 4.10 -21.91 3.87
CA ARG A 63 5.47 -22.40 3.65
C ARG A 63 6.30 -22.56 4.91
N LEU A 64 5.95 -21.83 5.97
CA LEU A 64 6.70 -21.93 7.22
C LEU A 64 6.59 -23.36 7.78
N PRO A 65 7.62 -23.87 8.48
CA PRO A 65 7.54 -25.12 9.20
C PRO A 65 6.61 -24.98 10.41
N ALA A 66 5.99 -26.09 10.83
CA ALA A 66 5.19 -26.12 12.05
C ALA A 66 6.07 -25.74 13.25
N ALA A 67 5.68 -24.68 13.96
CA ALA A 67 6.40 -24.14 15.09
C ALA A 67 5.41 -23.41 16.00
N GLU A 68 5.41 -23.75 17.28
CA GLU A 68 4.66 -23.02 18.29
C GLU A 68 5.57 -22.02 19.01
N PRO A 69 5.07 -20.82 19.32
CA PRO A 69 5.82 -19.89 20.16
C PRO A 69 6.01 -20.53 21.54
N ARG A 70 7.26 -20.70 21.95
CA ARG A 70 7.56 -21.22 23.30
C ARG A 70 7.07 -20.22 24.36
N ALA A 71 6.63 -20.74 25.50
CA ALA A 71 6.32 -19.91 26.67
C ALA A 71 7.57 -19.11 27.05
N THR A 72 7.44 -17.78 27.04
CA THR A 72 8.57 -16.87 27.19
C THR A 72 8.23 -15.74 28.14
N SER A 73 9.14 -15.47 29.07
CA SER A 73 9.13 -14.28 29.91
C SER A 73 10.20 -13.31 29.38
N HIS A 74 9.79 -12.14 28.92
CA HIS A 74 10.72 -11.05 28.63
C HIS A 74 10.57 -9.97 29.69
N SER A 75 11.65 -9.67 30.39
CA SER A 75 11.69 -8.66 31.47
C SER A 75 12.25 -7.30 31.04
N GLY A 76 12.53 -7.12 29.74
CA GLY A 76 13.01 -5.85 29.20
C GLY A 76 11.87 -4.88 28.92
N ARG A 77 12.20 -3.57 28.83
CA ARG A 77 11.23 -2.49 28.62
C ARG A 77 10.79 -2.29 27.16
N GLY A 78 11.27 -3.09 26.21
CA GLY A 78 11.04 -2.87 24.79
C GLY A 78 10.91 -4.16 24.00
N TYR A 79 10.52 -4.03 22.74
CA TYR A 79 10.36 -5.17 21.85
C TYR A 79 11.70 -5.58 21.24
N ILE A 80 11.97 -6.88 21.25
CA ILE A 80 13.12 -7.49 20.60
C ILE A 80 12.68 -8.46 19.51
N SER A 81 13.51 -8.64 18.49
CA SER A 81 13.36 -9.65 17.44
C SER A 81 14.70 -10.34 17.17
N ALA A 82 14.68 -11.49 16.51
CA ALA A 82 15.88 -12.19 16.07
C ALA A 82 15.83 -12.46 14.57
N PHE A 83 17.00 -12.66 13.98
CA PHE A 83 17.13 -13.10 12.61
C PHE A 83 16.67 -14.55 12.50
N ILE A 84 15.57 -14.76 11.78
CA ILE A 84 15.03 -16.07 11.48
C ILE A 84 15.70 -16.59 10.21
N GLU A 85 16.36 -17.75 10.32
CA GLU A 85 16.90 -18.48 9.18
C GLU A 85 15.75 -19.11 8.39
N GLY A 86 15.69 -18.81 7.10
CA GLY A 86 14.58 -19.20 6.23
C GLY A 86 14.38 -18.20 5.08
N ARG A 87 14.03 -18.72 3.91
CA ARG A 87 13.47 -17.92 2.81
C ARG A 87 11.98 -17.82 3.08
N TRP A 88 11.40 -16.63 2.92
CA TRP A 88 10.01 -16.26 3.18
C TRP A 88 9.69 -15.81 4.62
N PRO A 89 9.10 -14.61 4.82
CA PRO A 89 8.56 -13.68 3.82
C PRO A 89 9.63 -13.05 2.90
N LEU A 90 9.23 -12.71 1.67
CA LEU A 90 10.05 -12.03 0.66
C LEU A 90 10.54 -10.69 1.23
N HIS A 91 9.62 -9.95 1.84
CA HIS A 91 9.86 -8.70 2.54
C HIS A 91 9.95 -8.93 4.04
N LYS A 92 11.16 -9.28 4.51
CA LYS A 92 11.44 -9.49 5.94
C LYS A 92 11.17 -8.28 6.84
N SER A 93 11.04 -7.08 6.26
CA SER A 93 10.65 -5.87 6.97
C SER A 93 9.15 -5.77 7.24
N TRP A 94 8.29 -6.45 6.47
CA TRP A 94 6.84 -6.36 6.64
C TRP A 94 6.35 -7.14 7.84
N PHE A 95 7.00 -8.26 8.18
CA PHE A 95 6.53 -9.16 9.23
C PHE A 95 7.63 -9.31 10.27
N VAL A 96 7.53 -8.56 11.36
CA VAL A 96 8.55 -8.55 12.41
C VAL A 96 8.02 -9.26 13.66
N PRO A 97 8.36 -10.55 13.84
CA PRO A 97 7.99 -11.28 15.04
C PRO A 97 8.80 -10.73 16.21
N SER A 98 8.14 -10.43 17.30
CA SER A 98 8.72 -9.69 18.42
C SER A 98 8.28 -10.24 19.76
N LEU A 99 9.15 -10.09 20.76
CA LEU A 99 8.87 -10.40 22.16
C LEU A 99 9.10 -9.13 22.99
N GLY A 100 8.14 -8.77 23.84
CA GLY A 100 8.19 -7.54 24.62
C GLY A 100 7.46 -7.64 25.97
N PRO A 101 7.22 -6.50 26.64
CA PRO A 101 6.61 -6.45 27.97
C PRO A 101 5.24 -7.11 28.06
N ASP A 102 4.44 -7.01 26.99
CA ASP A 102 3.05 -7.50 26.94
C ASP A 102 2.94 -8.87 26.26
N GLY A 103 4.05 -9.62 26.16
CA GLY A 103 4.12 -10.90 25.47
C GLY A 103 4.64 -10.80 24.04
N TYR A 104 4.28 -11.77 23.20
CA TYR A 104 4.71 -11.81 21.81
C TYR A 104 3.74 -11.02 20.91
N ARG A 105 4.29 -10.40 19.87
CA ARG A 105 3.54 -9.68 18.83
C ARG A 105 4.15 -9.96 17.47
N LEU A 106 3.34 -9.92 16.42
CA LEU A 106 3.79 -9.77 15.04
C LEU A 106 3.49 -8.33 14.60
N PHE A 107 4.52 -7.53 14.36
CA PHE A 107 4.32 -6.20 13.81
C PHE A 107 4.27 -6.25 12.29
N LEU A 108 3.25 -5.62 11.72
CA LEU A 108 3.14 -5.33 10.30
C LEU A 108 3.76 -3.97 10.00
N ASP A 109 4.72 -3.93 9.07
CA ASP A 109 5.47 -2.74 8.64
C ASP A 109 5.84 -1.76 9.79
N PRO A 110 6.55 -2.24 10.84
CA PRO A 110 6.81 -1.42 12.01
C PRO A 110 7.70 -0.20 11.68
N PRO A 111 7.47 0.95 12.33
CA PRO A 111 8.37 2.08 12.28
C PRO A 111 9.81 1.72 12.65
N ARG A 112 10.78 2.41 12.03
CA ARG A 112 12.20 2.22 12.31
C ARG A 112 12.50 2.43 13.79
N GLY A 113 13.27 1.51 14.37
CA GLY A 113 13.72 1.59 15.77
C GLY A 113 12.70 1.09 16.80
N LEU A 114 11.49 0.68 16.37
CA LEU A 114 10.50 0.08 17.28
C LEU A 114 11.00 -1.22 17.91
N VAL A 115 11.73 -2.02 17.14
CA VAL A 115 12.17 -3.37 17.53
C VAL A 115 13.69 -3.48 17.46
N ARG A 116 14.30 -4.00 18.54
CA ARG A 116 15.75 -4.26 18.60
C ARG A 116 16.07 -5.68 18.16
N TYR A 117 17.00 -5.84 17.22
CA TYR A 117 17.48 -7.16 16.79
C TYR A 117 18.58 -7.69 17.71
N VAL A 118 18.46 -8.93 18.18
CA VAL A 118 19.33 -9.51 19.24
C VAL A 118 20.24 -10.66 18.79
N GLY A 119 20.17 -11.12 17.54
CA GLY A 119 21.03 -12.19 17.02
C GLY A 119 20.28 -13.21 16.18
N ARG A 120 20.81 -14.43 16.06
CA ARG A 120 20.12 -15.55 15.38
C ARG A 120 19.02 -16.14 16.25
N ASP A 121 17.93 -16.54 15.62
CA ASP A 121 16.76 -17.14 16.28
C ASP A 121 17.05 -18.56 16.79
N ASP A 122 16.48 -18.90 17.96
CA ASP A 122 16.49 -20.24 18.56
C ASP A 122 15.23 -21.06 18.21
N GLY A 123 14.48 -20.59 17.21
CA GLY A 123 13.19 -21.12 16.75
C GLY A 123 11.98 -20.45 17.41
N ARG A 124 12.18 -19.58 18.40
CA ARG A 124 11.12 -18.86 19.10
C ARG A 124 10.47 -17.80 18.23
N PHE A 125 11.28 -16.97 17.57
CA PHE A 125 10.76 -15.91 16.72
C PHE A 125 10.10 -16.48 15.47
N LEU A 126 10.59 -17.62 14.97
CA LEU A 126 9.92 -18.43 13.96
C LEU A 126 8.52 -18.90 14.41
N GLY A 127 8.39 -19.41 15.64
CA GLY A 127 7.10 -19.77 16.22
C GLY A 127 6.13 -18.57 16.34
N ILE A 128 6.64 -17.41 16.75
CA ILE A 128 5.87 -16.16 16.82
C ILE A 128 5.42 -15.72 15.42
N LEU A 129 6.31 -15.79 14.43
CA LEU A 129 6.00 -15.44 13.03
C LEU A 129 4.88 -16.33 12.50
N ARG A 130 4.98 -17.65 12.67
CA ARG A 130 3.94 -18.60 12.23
C ARG A 130 2.61 -18.32 12.93
N ALA A 131 2.62 -18.10 14.25
CA ALA A 131 1.41 -17.82 15.01
C ALA A 131 0.72 -16.53 14.50
N GLY A 132 1.46 -15.43 14.37
CA GLY A 132 0.93 -14.16 13.89
C GLY A 132 0.44 -14.22 12.45
N LEU A 133 1.19 -14.86 11.54
CA LEU A 133 0.75 -15.04 10.15
C LEU A 133 -0.49 -15.95 10.06
N GLY A 134 -0.63 -16.93 10.95
CA GLY A 134 -1.84 -17.76 11.04
C GLY A 134 -3.06 -16.98 11.52
N GLU A 135 -2.90 -16.03 12.44
CA GLU A 135 -3.96 -15.09 12.81
C GLU A 135 -4.33 -14.17 11.65
N LEU A 136 -3.32 -13.62 10.94
CA LEU A 136 -3.54 -12.80 9.76
C LEU A 136 -4.28 -13.59 8.66
N ALA A 137 -3.93 -14.86 8.45
CA ALA A 137 -4.61 -15.72 7.49
C ALA A 137 -6.09 -15.91 7.84
N ARG A 138 -6.39 -16.21 9.11
CA ARG A 138 -7.78 -16.28 9.59
C ARG A 138 -8.52 -14.95 9.46
N TYR A 139 -7.83 -13.82 9.67
CA TYR A 139 -8.41 -12.50 9.49
C TYR A 139 -8.81 -12.24 8.03
N VAL A 140 -7.94 -12.58 7.08
CA VAL A 140 -8.23 -12.45 5.65
C VAL A 140 -9.36 -13.39 5.22
N GLU A 141 -9.33 -14.64 5.67
CA GLU A 141 -10.31 -15.65 5.24
C GLU A 141 -11.70 -15.44 5.86
N ARG A 142 -11.75 -15.18 7.17
CA ARG A 142 -12.95 -15.25 8.01
C ARG A 142 -13.33 -13.93 8.66
N GLY A 143 -12.50 -12.88 8.53
CA GLY A 143 -12.75 -11.58 9.14
C GLY A 143 -12.56 -11.54 10.66
N THR A 144 -11.97 -12.58 11.27
CA THR A 144 -11.68 -12.60 12.70
C THR A 144 -10.49 -11.70 13.02
N PRO A 145 -10.64 -10.60 13.78
CA PRO A 145 -9.52 -9.71 14.06
C PRO A 145 -8.38 -10.45 14.77
N PRO A 146 -7.13 -10.22 14.38
CA PRO A 146 -5.99 -10.85 15.03
C PRO A 146 -5.74 -10.24 16.42
N GLU A 147 -5.29 -11.06 17.37
CA GLU A 147 -5.03 -10.64 18.74
C GLU A 147 -3.56 -10.20 18.93
N HIS A 148 -2.64 -10.89 18.24
CA HIS A 148 -1.20 -10.70 18.40
C HIS A 148 -0.56 -9.92 17.25
N VAL A 149 -1.32 -9.58 16.21
CA VAL A 149 -0.83 -8.83 15.05
C VAL A 149 -1.10 -7.34 15.23
N VAL A 150 -0.04 -6.53 15.16
CA VAL A 150 -0.10 -5.07 15.29
C VAL A 150 0.00 -4.44 13.90
N GLY A 151 -0.86 -3.45 13.62
CA GLY A 151 -0.94 -2.80 12.30
C GLY A 151 -1.88 -3.48 11.31
N ALA A 152 -2.79 -4.34 11.79
CA ALA A 152 -3.76 -5.07 10.96
C ALA A 152 -4.99 -4.22 10.55
N ASP A 153 -4.78 -2.94 10.25
CA ASP A 153 -5.83 -1.98 9.90
C ASP A 153 -6.16 -2.04 8.40
N PHE A 154 -6.64 -3.20 7.95
CA PHE A 154 -7.00 -3.46 6.55
C PHE A 154 -8.49 -3.33 6.30
N SER A 155 -8.87 -2.76 5.15
CA SER A 155 -10.27 -2.67 4.73
C SER A 155 -10.84 -4.06 4.39
N GLU A 156 -12.17 -4.15 4.30
CA GLU A 156 -12.81 -5.38 3.83
C GLU A 156 -12.40 -5.71 2.40
N GLU A 157 -12.30 -4.71 1.54
CA GLU A 157 -11.95 -4.88 0.13
C GLU A 157 -10.50 -5.33 -0.05
N GLU A 158 -9.57 -4.83 0.75
CA GLU A 158 -8.19 -5.32 0.78
C GLU A 158 -8.13 -6.81 1.11
N ARG A 159 -8.89 -7.26 2.11
CA ARG A 159 -8.97 -8.68 2.48
C ARG A 159 -9.63 -9.52 1.37
N LEU A 160 -10.72 -9.03 0.79
CA LEU A 160 -11.43 -9.74 -0.28
C LEU A 160 -10.56 -9.91 -1.52
N VAL A 161 -9.87 -8.84 -1.95
CA VAL A 161 -8.95 -8.88 -3.09
C VAL A 161 -7.75 -9.76 -2.80
N ALA A 162 -7.13 -9.64 -1.61
CA ALA A 162 -6.01 -10.51 -1.21
C ALA A 162 -6.40 -11.99 -1.24
N ARG A 163 -7.59 -12.34 -0.74
CA ARG A 163 -8.09 -13.72 -0.79
C ARG A 163 -8.29 -14.24 -2.22
N LYS A 164 -8.77 -13.40 -3.14
CA LYS A 164 -8.91 -13.75 -4.56
C LYS A 164 -7.54 -13.96 -5.20
N LEU A 165 -6.61 -13.02 -4.99
CA LEU A 165 -5.27 -13.07 -5.58
C LEU A 165 -4.40 -14.19 -5.01
N HIS A 166 -4.50 -14.49 -3.72
CA HIS A 166 -3.73 -15.55 -3.07
C HIS A 166 -3.78 -16.87 -3.85
N LYS A 167 -4.99 -17.31 -4.22
CA LYS A 167 -5.19 -18.56 -4.98
C LYS A 167 -4.57 -18.53 -6.37
N LEU A 168 -4.56 -17.37 -7.01
CA LEU A 168 -3.98 -17.21 -8.35
C LEU A 168 -2.46 -17.19 -8.28
N VAL A 169 -1.89 -16.53 -7.26
CA VAL A 169 -0.44 -16.41 -7.06
C VAL A 169 0.17 -17.72 -6.58
N ASP A 170 -0.47 -18.43 -5.65
CA ASP A 170 0.06 -19.69 -5.10
C ASP A 170 0.31 -20.76 -6.20
N GLY A 171 -0.50 -20.76 -7.27
CA GLY A 171 -0.35 -21.67 -8.39
C GLY A 171 0.83 -21.39 -9.33
N LEU A 172 1.59 -20.31 -9.12
CA LEU A 172 2.70 -19.88 -9.99
C LEU A 172 4.08 -20.30 -9.42
N PRO A 173 5.12 -20.38 -10.27
CA PRO A 173 6.51 -20.55 -9.82
C PRO A 173 6.95 -19.46 -8.84
N GLU A 174 7.85 -19.79 -7.90
CA GLU A 174 8.30 -18.88 -6.84
C GLU A 174 8.83 -17.54 -7.39
N GLU A 175 9.60 -17.57 -8.48
CA GLU A 175 10.13 -16.37 -9.12
C GLU A 175 9.03 -15.45 -9.66
N GLU A 176 7.97 -16.02 -10.25
CA GLU A 176 6.83 -15.26 -10.75
C GLU A 176 6.01 -14.66 -9.61
N GLN A 177 5.84 -15.40 -8.51
CA GLN A 177 5.17 -14.89 -7.32
C GLN A 177 5.89 -13.67 -6.75
N VAL A 178 7.22 -13.72 -6.68
CA VAL A 178 8.05 -12.59 -6.24
C VAL A 178 7.84 -11.38 -7.13
N GLU A 179 7.92 -11.55 -8.45
CA GLU A 179 7.73 -10.46 -9.42
C GLU A 179 6.33 -9.84 -9.31
N ILE A 180 5.31 -10.67 -9.15
CA ILE A 180 3.92 -10.24 -8.95
C ILE A 180 3.76 -9.43 -7.67
N LEU A 181 4.27 -9.93 -6.53
CA LEU A 181 4.12 -9.24 -5.24
C LEU A 181 4.82 -7.88 -5.25
N GLU A 182 6.03 -7.81 -5.82
CA GLU A 182 6.76 -6.56 -6.01
C GLU A 182 6.03 -5.60 -6.95
N THR A 183 5.35 -6.13 -7.97
CA THR A 183 4.58 -5.31 -8.91
C THR A 183 3.31 -4.77 -8.26
N LEU A 184 2.54 -5.62 -7.56
CA LEU A 184 1.32 -5.24 -6.82
C LEU A 184 1.62 -4.17 -5.76
N ARG A 185 2.78 -4.26 -5.10
CA ARG A 185 3.22 -3.27 -4.11
C ARG A 185 3.31 -1.86 -4.67
N GLN A 186 3.54 -1.72 -5.97
CA GLN A 186 3.69 -0.42 -6.63
C GLN A 186 2.43 0.03 -7.36
N VAL A 187 1.35 -0.78 -7.35
CA VAL A 187 0.05 -0.41 -7.90
C VAL A 187 -0.64 0.54 -6.94
N ASP A 188 -1.14 1.66 -7.47
CA ASP A 188 -1.80 2.68 -6.65
C ASP A 188 -3.10 2.09 -6.04
N LEU A 189 -3.96 1.50 -6.87
CA LEU A 189 -5.21 0.86 -6.43
C LEU A 189 -5.53 -0.42 -7.23
N LEU A 190 -6.17 -1.38 -6.55
CA LEU A 190 -6.86 -2.51 -7.16
C LEU A 190 -8.36 -2.27 -7.07
N PHE A 191 -9.07 -2.47 -8.16
CA PHE A 191 -10.51 -2.22 -8.22
C PHE A 191 -11.21 -3.39 -8.91
N GLU A 192 -12.28 -3.90 -8.30
CA GLU A 192 -13.10 -4.93 -8.90
C GLU A 192 -14.38 -4.32 -9.46
N LYS A 193 -14.68 -4.66 -10.73
CA LYS A 193 -15.92 -4.27 -11.38
C LYS A 193 -16.38 -5.40 -12.28
N ASP A 194 -17.65 -5.78 -12.14
CA ASP A 194 -18.31 -6.81 -12.95
C ASP A 194 -17.53 -8.15 -12.97
N GLY A 195 -16.92 -8.53 -11.83
CA GLY A 195 -16.14 -9.76 -11.69
C GLY A 195 -14.71 -9.68 -12.24
N GLN A 196 -14.31 -8.54 -12.80
CA GLN A 196 -12.98 -8.30 -13.34
C GLN A 196 -12.16 -7.44 -12.37
N LEU A 197 -10.94 -7.89 -12.05
CA LEU A 197 -10.00 -7.11 -11.25
C LEU A 197 -9.13 -6.24 -12.16
N TYR A 198 -8.98 -4.98 -11.77
CA TYR A 198 -8.14 -3.98 -12.44
C TYR A 198 -6.97 -3.59 -11.54
N HIS A 199 -5.80 -3.39 -12.14
CA HIS A 199 -4.74 -2.58 -11.53
C HIS A 199 -4.83 -1.16 -12.08
N VAL A 200 -4.96 -0.21 -11.16
CA VAL A 200 -5.29 1.17 -11.45
C VAL A 200 -4.09 2.03 -11.09
N GLU A 201 -3.63 2.79 -12.08
CA GLU A 201 -2.68 3.87 -11.87
C GLU A 201 -3.41 5.19 -11.72
N VAL A 202 -3.02 5.99 -10.73
CA VAL A 202 -3.55 7.32 -10.52
C VAL A 202 -2.54 8.34 -11.01
N LYS A 203 -3.04 9.32 -11.77
CA LYS A 203 -2.25 10.46 -12.21
C LYS A 203 -2.97 11.76 -11.93
N THR A 204 -2.41 12.54 -11.03
CA THR A 204 -2.88 13.89 -10.75
C THR A 204 -2.14 14.93 -11.60
N GLY A 205 -2.85 15.98 -12.04
CA GLY A 205 -2.22 17.16 -12.62
C GLY A 205 -3.18 18.33 -12.82
N LEU A 206 -2.65 19.55 -12.77
CA LEU A 206 -3.40 20.81 -12.88
C LEU A 206 -4.21 20.98 -14.17
N ARG A 207 -3.73 20.37 -15.25
CA ARG A 207 -4.35 20.37 -16.57
C ARG A 207 -3.98 19.06 -17.23
N PHE A 208 -4.94 18.47 -17.92
CA PHE A 208 -4.70 17.31 -18.75
C PHE A 208 -3.57 17.57 -19.75
N LYS A 209 -2.49 16.77 -19.66
CA LYS A 209 -1.35 16.83 -20.58
C LYS A 209 -1.08 15.42 -21.12
N PRO A 210 -1.36 15.15 -22.40
CA PRO A 210 -1.14 13.83 -23.02
C PRO A 210 0.29 13.31 -22.85
N SER A 211 1.29 14.19 -22.90
CA SER A 211 2.70 13.82 -22.71
C SER A 211 3.00 13.27 -21.31
N LYS A 212 2.26 13.69 -20.28
CA LYS A 212 2.38 13.15 -18.92
C LYS A 212 1.68 11.80 -18.76
N LEU A 213 0.73 11.47 -19.63
CA LEU A 213 0.12 10.13 -19.67
C LEU A 213 1.05 9.10 -20.28
N ARG A 214 1.82 9.45 -21.33
CA ARG A 214 2.73 8.49 -22.00
C ARG A 214 3.62 7.73 -21.02
N ARG A 215 4.20 8.43 -20.05
CA ARG A 215 5.05 7.78 -19.02
C ARG A 215 4.25 6.84 -18.11
N LYS A 216 3.05 7.21 -17.70
CA LYS A 216 2.17 6.34 -16.88
C LYS A 216 1.62 5.18 -17.70
N GLN A 217 1.33 5.36 -18.98
CA GLN A 217 0.95 4.29 -19.91
C GLN A 217 2.08 3.28 -20.07
N MET A 218 3.33 3.71 -20.24
CA MET A 218 4.48 2.79 -20.27
C MET A 218 4.64 2.00 -18.96
N VAL A 219 4.43 2.64 -17.80
CA VAL A 219 4.44 1.95 -16.51
C VAL A 219 3.30 0.93 -16.43
N LEU A 220 2.09 1.33 -16.82
CA LEU A 220 0.91 0.48 -16.82
C LEU A 220 1.08 -0.73 -17.76
N GLU A 221 1.65 -0.54 -18.94
CA GLU A 221 2.01 -1.61 -19.89
C GLU A 221 3.09 -2.54 -19.31
N ALA A 222 4.12 -1.99 -18.66
CA ALA A 222 5.16 -2.79 -18.02
C ALA A 222 4.57 -3.68 -16.91
N ARG A 223 3.69 -3.11 -16.07
CA ARG A 223 2.98 -3.84 -15.02
C ARG A 223 2.00 -4.86 -15.61
N GLN A 224 1.34 -4.53 -16.72
CA GLN A 224 0.43 -5.46 -17.40
C GLN A 224 1.14 -6.71 -17.90
N LYS A 225 2.43 -6.64 -18.28
CA LYS A 225 3.20 -7.84 -18.66
C LYS A 225 3.31 -8.85 -17.52
N VAL A 226 3.33 -8.38 -16.28
CA VAL A 226 3.40 -9.21 -15.08
C VAL A 226 1.99 -9.57 -14.59
N LEU A 227 1.18 -8.56 -14.27
CA LEU A 227 -0.14 -8.72 -13.66
C LEU A 227 -1.18 -9.32 -14.63
N GLY A 228 -0.93 -9.25 -15.94
CA GLY A 228 -1.74 -9.92 -16.95
C GLY A 228 -1.75 -11.45 -16.80
N ALA A 229 -0.71 -12.05 -16.24
CA ALA A 229 -0.68 -13.48 -15.91
C ALA A 229 -1.76 -13.88 -14.91
N LEU A 230 -2.16 -12.95 -14.04
CA LEU A 230 -3.25 -13.11 -13.08
C LEU A 230 -4.63 -12.71 -13.65
N GLY A 231 -4.69 -12.33 -14.93
CA GLY A 231 -5.90 -11.84 -15.58
C GLY A 231 -6.32 -10.44 -15.16
N LEU A 232 -5.46 -9.66 -14.49
CA LEU A 232 -5.78 -8.27 -14.14
C LEU A 232 -5.77 -7.40 -15.38
N ARG A 233 -6.70 -6.44 -15.42
CA ARG A 233 -6.78 -5.44 -16.50
C ARG A 233 -6.11 -4.13 -16.08
N PRO A 234 -5.44 -3.45 -17.01
CA PRO A 234 -4.86 -2.16 -16.73
C PRO A 234 -5.95 -1.08 -16.76
N ALA A 235 -5.86 -0.11 -15.86
CA ALA A 235 -6.66 1.10 -15.90
C ALA A 235 -5.81 2.31 -15.47
N LEU A 236 -6.11 3.47 -16.03
CA LEU A 236 -5.49 4.74 -15.68
C LEU A 236 -6.57 5.70 -15.25
N VAL A 237 -6.45 6.27 -14.05
CA VAL A 237 -7.31 7.34 -13.56
C VAL A 237 -6.51 8.63 -13.60
N TYR A 238 -6.94 9.59 -14.41
CA TYR A 238 -6.41 10.94 -14.37
C TYR A 238 -7.28 11.80 -13.45
N ILE A 239 -6.67 12.61 -12.61
CA ILE A 239 -7.37 13.55 -11.72
C ILE A 239 -6.88 14.95 -12.02
N THR A 240 -7.79 15.79 -12.51
CA THR A 240 -7.58 17.23 -12.65
C THR A 240 -8.34 17.92 -11.52
N PRO A 241 -7.69 18.53 -10.52
CA PRO A 241 -8.41 19.32 -9.54
C PRO A 241 -9.00 20.57 -10.21
N GLY A 242 -10.33 20.70 -10.23
CA GLY A 242 -11.02 21.93 -10.64
C GLY A 242 -10.93 23.04 -9.57
N GLU A 243 -11.50 24.22 -9.86
CA GLU A 243 -11.56 25.35 -8.90
C GLU A 243 -12.34 24.99 -7.61
N ASN A 244 -13.19 23.95 -7.65
CA ASN A 244 -13.98 23.42 -6.54
C ASN A 244 -13.70 21.94 -6.20
N TRP A 245 -12.54 21.38 -6.57
CA TRP A 245 -12.22 19.95 -6.41
C TRP A 245 -13.10 18.96 -7.21
N GLU A 246 -13.76 19.41 -8.28
CA GLU A 246 -14.39 18.51 -9.25
C GLU A 246 -13.34 17.62 -9.94
N VAL A 247 -13.64 16.33 -10.13
CA VAL A 247 -12.73 15.33 -10.68
C VAL A 247 -13.29 14.72 -11.96
N GLU A 248 -12.49 14.73 -13.03
CA GLU A 248 -12.80 14.05 -14.30
C GLU A 248 -12.04 12.72 -14.40
N VAL A 249 -12.72 11.58 -14.22
CA VAL A 249 -12.12 10.24 -14.37
C VAL A 249 -12.25 9.76 -15.81
N ARG A 250 -11.12 9.36 -16.41
CA ARG A 250 -11.10 8.73 -17.73
C ARG A 250 -10.53 7.33 -17.63
N LEU A 251 -11.37 6.31 -17.74
CA LEU A 251 -10.91 4.94 -17.97
C LEU A 251 -10.34 4.87 -19.39
N VAL A 252 -9.03 4.74 -19.50
CA VAL A 252 -8.37 4.46 -20.78
C VAL A 252 -8.17 2.95 -20.85
N GLU A 253 -9.09 2.27 -21.54
CA GLU A 253 -8.82 0.91 -22.02
C GLU A 253 -7.77 1.02 -23.14
N PRO A 254 -6.69 0.23 -23.11
CA PRO A 254 -5.69 0.23 -24.17
C PRO A 254 -6.25 -0.20 -25.52
#